data_AF-A0A8J6ATB1-F1
#
_entry.id   AF-A0A8J6ATB1-F1
#
_cell.length_a   1.000
_cell.length_b   1.000
_cell.length_c   1.000
_cell.angle_alpha   90.00
_cell.angle_beta   90.00
_cell.angle_gamma   90.00
#
_symmetry.space_group_name_H-M   'P 1'
#
loop_
_entity.id
_entity.type
_entity.pdbx_description
1 polymer ?
#
loop_
_entity_poly.entity_id
_entity_poly.type
_entity_poly.pdbx_seq_one_letter_code
_entity_poly.pdbx_strand_id
1 'polypeptide(L)'
;CSVSCGRGHKQRNVYCMAKDGSHLESDYCKHLAKPNGHRKCRGGRCPKWKAGAWSQCSVSCGQGVRRRNVDCQMGTQKIAQESECNPYTRPESERACQAPPCPLYAWRAGEWQECTKTCGEGSRYRKVVCVEQDKGSEVHGMHCDLRQRPADRETCSLQPCEYIWITGEWSECSVTCGKGYKQRLVSCSEIYTGKENYEYSYQTTINCPGTQPPSVHPCYLRECPVSATWRVGNWGSCSVSCGVGIMHRSVQCLTNEDQPSQLCPADLKPEERKTCHNVYNCELPQNCKEVKRLKGAGEDGEYFLIIKGKLLKIFCAGMQSNHPKEYLTLVHGDSENFSEVYGHRLHNPTECPYNGSRRDDCQCRKDYTAAGFSSFQKIRIDLTTMQIITTDLQFARTSEGHPVPFATAGDCYSAAKCPQGRFSINLYGTGLSLAESARWISQGNYAVSDIKKSPDGTRVIGKCGGYCGKCTPSSGTGLEVRVL
;
A
#
# COMPACT_ATOMS: atom_id res chain seq x y z
N CYS A 1 100.27 4.39 -10.66
CA CYS A 1 99.93 5.42 -11.66
C CYS A 1 99.52 6.63 -10.83
N SER A 2 99.91 7.87 -11.17
CA SER A 2 99.62 9.04 -10.32
C SER A 2 98.13 9.34 -10.11
N VAL A 3 97.24 8.62 -10.80
CA VAL A 3 95.79 8.68 -10.63
C VAL A 3 95.24 7.26 -10.46
N SER A 4 94.15 7.13 -9.69
CA SER A 4 93.38 5.87 -9.50
C SER A 4 92.50 5.55 -10.72
N CYS A 5 91.97 6.58 -11.39
CA CYS A 5 91.18 6.46 -12.61
C CYS A 5 91.60 7.53 -13.64
N GLY A 6 91.34 7.31 -14.93
CA GLY A 6 91.65 8.30 -15.97
C GLY A 6 93.12 8.31 -16.42
N ARG A 7 93.61 9.44 -16.96
CA ARG A 7 94.98 9.55 -17.49
C ARG A 7 95.92 10.05 -16.40
N GLY A 8 97.04 9.35 -16.20
CA GLY A 8 98.10 9.78 -15.28
C GLY A 8 99.48 9.47 -15.83
N HIS A 9 100.48 9.58 -14.97
CA HIS A 9 101.87 9.26 -15.27
C HIS A 9 102.44 8.29 -14.22
N LYS A 10 103.34 7.41 -14.64
CA LYS A 10 104.23 6.67 -13.75
C LYS A 10 105.60 7.32 -13.87
N GLN A 11 106.19 7.69 -12.74
CA GLN A 11 107.55 8.19 -12.68
C GLN A 11 108.47 7.10 -12.15
N ARG A 12 109.66 7.00 -12.74
CA ARG A 12 110.78 6.22 -12.24
C ARG A 12 111.99 7.13 -12.12
N ASN A 13 112.84 6.85 -11.14
CA ASN A 13 114.11 7.56 -11.02
C ASN A 13 115.10 6.94 -12.00
N VAL A 14 115.92 7.79 -12.63
CA VAL A 14 116.91 7.40 -13.64
C VAL A 14 118.26 7.93 -13.18
N TYR A 15 119.21 7.03 -12.98
CA TYR A 15 120.54 7.31 -12.46
C TYR A 15 121.61 6.99 -13.52
N CYS A 16 122.72 7.74 -13.52
CA CYS A 16 123.91 7.42 -14.31
C CYS A 16 124.71 6.36 -13.56
N MET A 17 125.08 5.26 -14.22
CA MET A 17 125.81 4.15 -13.59
C MET A 17 126.99 3.72 -14.45
N ALA A 18 128.10 3.37 -13.81
CA ALA A 18 129.25 2.77 -14.47
C ALA A 18 129.01 1.28 -14.78
N LYS A 19 129.86 0.65 -15.60
CA LYS A 19 129.76 -0.79 -15.93
C LYS A 19 129.91 -1.71 -14.72
N ASP A 20 130.54 -1.24 -13.65
CA ASP A 20 130.68 -1.95 -12.37
C ASP A 20 129.45 -1.78 -11.45
N GLY A 21 128.44 -1.01 -11.87
CA GLY A 21 127.20 -0.78 -11.14
C GLY A 21 127.23 0.40 -10.15
N SER A 22 128.33 1.13 -10.03
CA SER A 22 128.41 2.31 -9.16
C SER A 22 127.61 3.50 -9.72
N HIS A 23 126.95 4.25 -8.84
CA HIS A 23 126.22 5.46 -9.22
C HIS A 23 127.19 6.61 -9.48
N LEU A 24 127.17 7.12 -10.70
CA LEU A 24 127.98 8.25 -11.12
C LEU A 24 127.16 9.55 -11.08
N GLU A 25 127.87 10.67 -10.96
CA GLU A 25 127.27 11.98 -11.12
C GLU A 25 126.67 12.14 -12.53
N SER A 26 125.53 12.84 -12.62
CA SER A 26 124.73 12.89 -13.86
C SER A 26 125.50 13.48 -15.06
N ASP A 27 126.57 14.23 -14.80
CA ASP A 27 127.39 14.91 -15.80
C ASP A 27 128.19 13.95 -16.69
N TYR A 28 128.58 12.79 -16.15
CA TYR A 28 129.31 11.76 -16.91
C TYR A 28 128.45 11.08 -17.98
N CYS A 29 127.12 11.04 -17.82
CA CYS A 29 126.20 10.44 -18.79
C CYS A 29 125.54 11.46 -19.74
N LYS A 30 125.96 12.73 -19.76
CA LYS A 30 125.32 13.80 -20.59
C LYS A 30 125.31 13.51 -22.09
N HIS A 31 126.32 12.79 -22.58
CA HIS A 31 126.44 12.39 -23.98
C HIS A 31 125.49 11.25 -24.38
N LEU A 32 124.87 10.58 -23.40
CA LEU A 32 123.92 9.49 -23.64
C LEU A 32 122.48 10.02 -23.53
N ALA A 33 121.61 9.52 -24.39
CA ALA A 33 120.19 9.83 -24.32
C ALA A 33 119.61 9.31 -22.98
N LYS A 34 119.25 10.24 -22.08
CA LYS A 34 118.67 9.90 -20.78
C LYS A 34 117.37 9.11 -20.97
N PRO A 35 117.22 7.92 -20.37
CA PRO A 35 115.97 7.16 -20.44
C PRO A 35 114.78 8.00 -19.95
N ASN A 36 113.64 7.86 -20.62
CA ASN A 36 112.41 8.51 -20.18
C ASN A 36 112.06 8.04 -18.76
N GLY A 37 112.14 8.97 -17.81
CA GLY A 37 111.74 8.78 -16.42
C GLY A 37 110.23 8.82 -16.22
N HIS A 38 109.49 9.25 -17.25
CA HIS A 38 108.03 9.40 -17.22
C HIS A 38 107.39 8.50 -18.27
N ARG A 39 106.37 7.74 -17.86
CA ARG A 39 105.53 6.95 -18.77
C ARG A 39 104.07 7.28 -18.53
N LYS A 40 103.34 7.60 -19.61
CA LYS A 40 101.88 7.78 -19.55
C LYS A 40 101.24 6.47 -19.07
N CYS A 41 100.28 6.57 -18.14
CA CYS A 41 99.46 5.46 -17.69
C CYS A 41 97.98 5.84 -17.77
N ARG A 42 97.11 4.82 -17.88
CA ARG A 42 95.67 4.99 -17.74
C ARG A 42 95.22 4.14 -16.56
N GLY A 43 94.59 4.77 -15.57
CA GLY A 43 93.77 4.09 -14.58
C GLY A 43 92.43 3.64 -15.18
N GLY A 44 91.58 3.01 -14.37
CA GLY A 44 90.24 2.57 -14.77
C GLY A 44 89.33 3.72 -15.22
N ARG A 45 88.09 3.40 -15.62
CA ARG A 45 87.09 4.42 -15.95
C ARG A 45 86.75 5.21 -14.69
N CYS A 46 86.78 6.54 -14.76
CA CYS A 46 86.36 7.37 -13.65
C CYS A 46 84.84 7.35 -13.48
N PRO A 47 84.34 7.28 -12.25
CA PRO A 47 82.92 7.43 -11.97
C PRO A 47 82.48 8.86 -12.31
N LYS A 48 81.27 9.00 -12.86
CA LYS A 48 80.68 10.27 -13.25
C LYS A 48 79.21 10.31 -12.84
N TRP A 49 78.73 11.50 -12.48
CA TRP A 49 77.32 11.72 -12.23
C TRP A 49 76.49 11.52 -13.50
N LYS A 50 75.39 10.79 -13.36
CA LYS A 50 74.38 10.64 -14.41
C LYS A 50 73.03 11.07 -13.86
N ALA A 51 72.42 12.06 -14.50
CA ALA A 51 71.09 12.54 -14.17
C ALA A 51 70.05 11.88 -15.10
N GLY A 52 68.99 11.33 -14.51
CA GLY A 52 67.84 10.78 -15.22
C GLY A 52 66.90 11.87 -15.77
N ALA A 53 65.79 11.43 -16.36
CA ALA A 53 64.73 12.34 -16.81
C ALA A 53 64.03 13.01 -15.61
N TRP A 54 63.54 14.23 -15.82
CA TRP A 54 62.72 14.93 -14.84
C TRP A 54 61.32 14.32 -14.72
N SER A 55 60.78 14.26 -13.51
CA SER A 55 59.39 13.95 -13.24
C SER A 55 58.45 15.03 -13.79
N GLN A 56 57.15 14.73 -13.80
CA GLN A 56 56.12 15.76 -13.89
C GLN A 56 56.23 16.74 -12.71
N CYS A 57 55.68 17.94 -12.90
CA CYS A 57 55.66 18.96 -11.84
C CYS A 57 54.83 18.45 -10.66
N SER A 58 55.26 18.71 -9.43
CA SER A 58 54.56 18.27 -8.22
C SER A 58 53.16 18.87 -8.05
N VAL A 59 52.84 19.91 -8.81
CA VAL A 59 51.54 20.61 -8.81
C VAL A 59 50.97 20.65 -10.22
N SER A 60 49.64 20.61 -10.32
CA SER A 60 48.90 20.80 -11.57
C SER A 60 48.70 22.27 -11.93
N CYS A 61 48.83 23.20 -10.97
CA CYS A 61 48.77 24.63 -11.16
C CYS A 61 49.69 25.37 -10.18
N GLY A 62 50.18 26.56 -10.54
CA GLY A 62 51.05 27.38 -9.71
C GLY A 62 52.52 26.92 -9.69
N GLN A 63 53.23 27.24 -8.61
CA GLN A 63 54.64 26.91 -8.45
C GLN A 63 54.80 25.51 -7.83
N GLY A 64 55.65 24.68 -8.43
CA GLY A 64 55.98 23.37 -7.91
C GLY A 64 57.43 22.99 -8.16
N VAL A 65 57.74 21.73 -7.92
CA VAL A 65 59.08 21.17 -8.07
C VAL A 65 59.02 19.89 -8.90
N ARG A 66 59.94 19.74 -9.85
CA ARG A 66 60.18 18.47 -10.54
C ARG A 66 61.46 17.84 -10.00
N ARG A 67 61.44 16.52 -9.84
CA ARG A 67 62.54 15.74 -9.28
C ARG A 67 63.13 14.83 -10.35
N ARG A 68 64.42 14.50 -10.25
CA ARG A 68 65.08 13.49 -11.07
C ARG A 68 66.07 12.69 -10.24
N ASN A 69 66.31 11.45 -10.65
CA ASN A 69 67.34 10.62 -10.02
C ASN A 69 68.73 11.06 -10.51
N VAL A 70 69.67 11.18 -9.58
CA VAL A 70 71.06 11.58 -9.85
C VAL A 70 71.97 10.59 -9.16
N ASP A 71 72.55 9.69 -9.94
CA ASP A 71 73.34 8.56 -9.44
C ASP A 71 74.78 8.64 -9.94
N CYS A 72 75.73 8.21 -9.11
CA CYS A 72 77.13 8.08 -9.49
C CYS A 72 77.33 6.76 -10.26
N GLN A 73 77.78 6.83 -11.52
CA GLN A 73 77.93 5.65 -12.37
C GLN A 73 79.36 5.50 -12.89
N MET A 74 79.87 4.27 -12.84
CA MET A 74 81.18 3.89 -13.36
C MET A 74 81.01 3.06 -14.65
N GLY A 75 81.00 3.73 -15.80
CA GLY A 75 80.72 3.10 -17.09
C GLY A 75 79.23 3.11 -17.46
N THR A 76 78.78 2.15 -18.27
CA THR A 76 77.41 2.15 -18.84
C THR A 76 76.35 1.46 -17.98
N GLN A 77 76.74 0.62 -17.00
CA GLN A 77 75.79 -0.22 -16.23
C GLN A 77 76.11 -0.43 -14.74
N LYS A 78 77.24 0.08 -14.20
CA LYS A 78 77.61 -0.15 -12.80
C LYS A 78 77.42 1.11 -11.96
N ILE A 79 76.52 1.05 -10.98
CA ILE A 79 76.32 2.12 -9.98
C ILE A 79 77.52 2.08 -9.02
N ALA A 80 78.22 3.20 -8.90
CA ALA A 80 79.35 3.37 -7.98
C ALA A 80 78.85 4.03 -6.68
N GLN A 81 79.63 3.97 -5.61
CA GLN A 81 79.25 4.68 -4.39
C GLN A 81 79.28 6.19 -4.63
N GLU A 82 78.33 6.89 -4.02
CA GLU A 82 78.12 8.33 -4.23
C GLU A 82 79.35 9.18 -3.88
N SER A 83 80.13 8.73 -2.89
CA SER A 83 81.40 9.31 -2.44
C SER A 83 82.54 9.21 -3.46
N GLU A 84 82.44 8.34 -4.47
CA GLU A 84 83.46 8.20 -5.52
C GLU A 84 83.33 9.27 -6.61
N CYS A 85 82.16 9.89 -6.73
CA CYS A 85 81.95 11.05 -7.60
C CYS A 85 82.23 12.35 -6.84
N ASN A 86 82.74 13.37 -7.54
CA ASN A 86 83.00 14.67 -6.93
C ASN A 86 81.67 15.34 -6.51
N PRO A 87 81.42 15.59 -5.20
CA PRO A 87 80.16 16.18 -4.73
C PRO A 87 79.90 17.58 -5.30
N TYR A 88 80.95 18.35 -5.59
CA TYR A 88 80.84 19.71 -6.16
C TYR A 88 80.36 19.71 -7.61
N THR A 89 80.39 18.57 -8.30
CA THR A 89 79.89 18.45 -9.67
C THR A 89 78.57 17.69 -9.77
N ARG A 90 77.91 17.41 -8.63
CA ARG A 90 76.62 16.73 -8.59
C ARG A 90 75.53 17.59 -9.24
N PRO A 91 74.84 17.08 -10.28
CA PRO A 91 73.70 17.78 -10.87
C PRO A 91 72.55 17.94 -9.88
N GLU A 92 71.76 19.01 -10.01
CA GLU A 92 70.55 19.24 -9.21
C GLU A 92 69.58 18.06 -9.31
N SER A 93 69.11 17.54 -8.18
CA SER A 93 68.07 16.51 -8.11
C SER A 93 66.66 17.10 -8.14
N GLU A 94 66.52 18.39 -7.84
CA GLU A 94 65.25 19.11 -7.79
C GLU A 94 65.36 20.43 -8.57
N ARG A 95 64.29 20.80 -9.27
CA ARG A 95 64.20 22.07 -9.98
C ARG A 95 62.79 22.64 -9.91
N ALA A 96 62.68 23.95 -9.73
CA ALA A 96 61.39 24.63 -9.79
C ALA A 96 60.72 24.46 -11.16
N CYS A 97 59.42 24.24 -11.16
CA CYS A 97 58.57 24.22 -12.34
C CYS A 97 57.38 25.16 -12.13
N GLN A 98 56.98 25.81 -13.22
CA GLN A 98 55.81 26.68 -13.25
C GLN A 98 54.71 25.94 -14.01
N ALA A 99 53.68 25.52 -13.30
CA ALA A 99 52.44 25.02 -13.89
C ALA A 99 51.51 26.22 -14.24
N PRO A 100 50.43 25.99 -15.01
CA PRO A 100 49.45 27.02 -15.31
C PRO A 100 48.94 27.73 -14.03
N PRO A 101 48.50 29.00 -14.10
CA PRO A 101 47.90 29.69 -12.96
C PRO A 101 46.78 28.84 -12.32
N CYS A 102 46.68 28.86 -10.99
CA CYS A 102 45.61 28.13 -10.32
C CYS A 102 44.26 28.78 -10.60
N PRO A 103 43.22 27.96 -10.88
CA PRO A 103 41.89 28.48 -11.15
C PRO A 103 41.37 29.24 -9.93
N LEU A 104 40.84 30.43 -10.17
CA LEU A 104 40.15 31.23 -9.17
C LEU A 104 38.67 30.83 -9.13
N TYR A 105 38.13 30.72 -7.93
CA TYR A 105 36.73 30.35 -7.71
C TYR A 105 36.01 31.48 -6.98
N ALA A 106 34.83 31.84 -7.48
CA ALA A 106 34.01 32.90 -6.91
C ALA A 106 32.55 32.50 -6.84
N TRP A 107 31.82 33.03 -5.86
CA TRP A 107 30.37 32.88 -5.80
C TRP A 107 29.69 33.77 -6.84
N ARG A 108 28.76 33.19 -7.60
CA ARG A 108 27.89 33.89 -8.54
C ARG A 108 26.44 33.73 -8.09
N ALA A 109 25.78 34.84 -7.83
CA ALA A 109 24.35 34.89 -7.59
C ALA A 109 23.62 35.09 -8.92
N GLY A 110 22.58 34.30 -9.16
CA GLY A 110 21.64 34.51 -10.27
C GLY A 110 20.59 35.56 -9.94
N GLU A 111 19.66 35.75 -10.87
CA GLU A 111 18.52 36.66 -10.69
C GLU A 111 17.59 36.18 -9.57
N TRP A 112 16.96 37.16 -8.91
CA TRP A 112 15.89 36.88 -7.98
C TRP A 112 14.66 36.36 -8.73
N GLN A 113 14.07 35.30 -8.21
CA GLN A 113 12.76 34.84 -8.62
C GLN A 113 11.69 35.86 -8.22
N GLU A 114 10.48 35.65 -8.75
CA GLU A 114 9.29 36.37 -8.30
C GLU A 114 9.08 36.18 -6.79
N CYS A 115 8.49 37.18 -6.14
CA CYS A 115 8.18 37.12 -4.72
C CYS A 115 7.16 35.99 -4.47
N THR A 116 7.30 35.26 -3.36
CA THR A 116 6.36 34.17 -3.00
C THR A 116 4.91 34.63 -2.85
N LYS A 117 4.70 35.93 -2.64
CA LYS A 117 3.38 36.55 -2.55
C LYS A 117 3.28 37.65 -3.60
N THR A 118 2.06 37.91 -4.04
CA THR A 118 1.72 39.02 -4.95
C THR A 118 1.43 40.33 -4.21
N CYS A 119 1.15 40.26 -2.91
CA CYS A 119 0.87 41.38 -2.03
C CYS A 119 1.39 41.08 -0.60
N GLY A 120 1.61 42.13 0.19
CA GLY A 120 2.11 42.03 1.56
C GLY A 120 3.58 41.60 1.67
N GLU A 121 3.93 41.04 2.84
CA GLU A 121 5.30 40.59 3.13
C GLU A 121 5.53 39.16 2.65
N GLY A 122 6.47 38.98 1.73
CA GLY A 122 6.89 37.70 1.18
C GLY A 122 8.41 37.51 1.23
N SER A 123 8.89 36.43 0.62
CA SER A 123 10.32 36.19 0.40
C SER A 123 10.57 35.90 -1.07
N ARG A 124 11.75 36.24 -1.58
CA ARG A 124 12.22 35.84 -2.91
C ARG A 124 13.52 35.07 -2.79
N TYR A 125 13.73 34.16 -3.74
CA TYR A 125 14.87 33.24 -3.74
C TYR A 125 15.70 33.42 -5.01
N ARG A 126 17.00 33.16 -4.92
CA ARG A 126 17.90 33.14 -6.09
C ARG A 126 18.87 31.98 -6.03
N LYS A 127 19.35 31.53 -7.19
CA LYS A 127 20.39 30.49 -7.26
C LYS A 127 21.75 31.12 -6.90
N VAL A 128 22.50 30.53 -5.97
CA VAL A 128 23.87 30.95 -5.64
C VAL A 128 24.80 29.77 -5.90
N VAL A 129 25.73 29.93 -6.85
CA VAL A 129 26.62 28.85 -7.32
C VAL A 129 28.08 29.25 -7.23
N CYS A 130 28.96 28.28 -6.96
CA CYS A 130 30.40 28.49 -7.03
C CYS A 130 30.85 28.24 -8.47
N VAL A 131 31.57 29.18 -9.05
CA VAL A 131 32.02 29.10 -10.45
C VAL A 131 33.54 29.29 -10.54
N GLU A 132 34.14 28.58 -11.49
CA GLU A 132 35.50 28.89 -11.95
C GLU A 132 35.48 30.19 -12.74
N GLN A 133 36.25 31.20 -12.31
CA GLN A 133 36.17 32.57 -12.82
C GLN A 133 36.52 32.66 -14.31
N ASP A 134 37.47 31.86 -14.77
CA ASP A 134 37.97 31.89 -16.16
C ASP A 134 37.07 31.13 -17.15
N LYS A 135 36.43 30.03 -16.72
CA LYS A 135 35.58 29.19 -17.59
C LYS A 135 34.09 29.43 -17.41
N GLY A 136 33.68 30.05 -16.30
CA GLY A 136 32.29 30.26 -15.93
C GLY A 136 31.51 28.99 -15.58
N SER A 137 32.19 27.83 -15.51
CA SER A 137 31.58 26.55 -15.19
C SER A 137 31.28 26.43 -13.69
N GLU A 138 30.10 25.88 -13.38
CA GLU A 138 29.68 25.57 -12.01
C GLU A 138 30.56 24.43 -11.44
N VAL A 139 31.13 24.69 -10.27
CA VAL A 139 31.98 23.74 -9.53
C VAL A 139 31.42 23.52 -8.12
N HIS A 140 31.93 22.52 -7.43
CA HIS A 140 31.49 22.20 -6.08
C HIS A 140 31.75 23.37 -5.11
N GLY A 141 30.77 23.69 -4.26
CA GLY A 141 30.81 24.87 -3.38
C GLY A 141 31.98 24.94 -2.38
N MET A 142 32.69 23.82 -2.17
CA MET A 142 33.89 23.75 -1.32
C MET A 142 35.09 24.53 -1.90
N HIS A 143 35.09 24.80 -3.20
CA HIS A 143 36.18 25.54 -3.85
C HIS A 143 36.08 27.06 -3.63
N CYS A 144 34.91 27.57 -3.27
CA CYS A 144 34.69 28.99 -2.97
C CYS A 144 34.73 29.25 -1.46
N ASP A 145 35.20 30.43 -1.05
CA ASP A 145 35.20 30.85 0.35
C ASP A 145 33.76 31.06 0.85
N LEU A 146 33.33 30.24 1.82
CA LEU A 146 31.99 30.30 2.40
C LEU A 146 31.67 31.65 3.05
N ARG A 147 32.66 32.40 3.51
CA ARG A 147 32.46 33.73 4.12
C ARG A 147 31.98 34.77 3.11
N GLN A 148 32.22 34.53 1.83
CA GLN A 148 31.86 35.42 0.73
C GLN A 148 30.58 34.97 0.02
N ARG A 149 29.89 33.93 0.51
CA ARG A 149 28.66 33.41 -0.11
C ARG A 149 27.53 34.44 0.01
N PRO A 150 26.97 34.94 -1.10
CA PRO A 150 25.81 35.83 -1.06
C PRO A 150 24.56 35.14 -0.49
N ALA A 151 23.65 35.90 0.10
CA ALA A 151 22.36 35.39 0.56
C ALA A 151 21.54 34.84 -0.61
N ASP A 152 20.91 33.69 -0.41
CA ASP A 152 20.00 33.03 -1.37
C ASP A 152 18.52 33.37 -1.11
N ARG A 153 18.24 34.08 -0.02
CA ARG A 153 16.90 34.53 0.39
C ARG A 153 16.90 36.01 0.78
N GLU A 154 15.87 36.73 0.35
CA GLU A 154 15.61 38.13 0.71
C GLU A 154 14.11 38.33 0.99
N THR A 155 13.76 39.25 1.89
CA THR A 155 12.38 39.67 2.15
C THR A 155 11.91 40.67 1.09
N CYS A 156 10.70 40.47 0.56
CA CYS A 156 10.04 41.39 -0.36
C CYS A 156 8.77 41.94 0.29
N SER A 157 8.65 43.26 0.36
CA SER A 157 7.44 43.94 0.83
C SER A 157 6.71 44.53 -0.38
N LEU A 158 5.55 43.97 -0.69
CA LEU A 158 4.66 44.43 -1.76
C LEU A 158 3.49 45.23 -1.18
N GLN A 159 2.64 45.77 -2.04
CA GLN A 159 1.43 46.50 -1.62
C GLN A 159 0.58 45.64 -0.67
N PRO A 160 -0.05 46.22 0.36
CA PRO A 160 -0.93 45.48 1.27
C PRO A 160 -2.03 44.71 0.51
N CYS A 161 -2.33 43.49 0.95
CA CYS A 161 -3.39 42.69 0.33
C CYS A 161 -4.77 43.28 0.66
N GLU A 162 -5.60 43.46 -0.37
CA GLU A 162 -6.99 43.91 -0.23
C GLU A 162 -7.95 42.71 -0.26
N TYR A 163 -8.78 42.60 0.77
CA TYR A 163 -9.75 41.52 0.94
C TYR A 163 -11.18 42.07 0.84
N ILE A 164 -12.06 41.38 0.12
CA ILE A 164 -13.48 41.74 0.03
C ILE A 164 -14.38 40.56 0.39
N TRP A 165 -15.59 40.89 0.84
CA TRP A 165 -16.67 39.94 0.97
C TRP A 165 -17.31 39.68 -0.39
N ILE A 166 -17.30 38.43 -0.84
CA ILE A 166 -18.07 37.96 -1.99
C ILE A 166 -19.31 37.25 -1.47
N THR A 167 -20.49 37.70 -1.91
CA THR A 167 -21.77 37.05 -1.63
C THR A 167 -22.33 36.41 -2.90
N GLY A 168 -22.66 35.12 -2.83
CA GLY A 168 -23.40 34.43 -3.90
C GLY A 168 -24.89 34.75 -3.90
N GLU A 169 -25.60 34.19 -4.88
CA GLU A 169 -27.06 34.29 -4.99
C GLU A 169 -27.79 33.62 -3.80
N TRP A 170 -28.99 34.11 -3.49
CA TRP A 170 -29.85 33.49 -2.49
C TRP A 170 -30.45 32.19 -3.01
N SER A 171 -30.47 31.16 -2.16
CA SER A 171 -31.18 29.92 -2.40
C SER A 171 -32.69 30.13 -2.47
N GLU A 172 -33.40 29.11 -2.95
CA GLU A 172 -34.83 28.99 -2.71
C GLU A 172 -35.14 28.92 -1.20
N CYS A 173 -36.39 29.21 -0.83
CA CYS A 173 -36.83 29.16 0.56
C CYS A 173 -36.75 27.71 1.08
N SER A 174 -36.24 27.51 2.29
CA SER A 174 -36.09 26.18 2.90
C SER A 174 -37.39 25.41 3.13
N VAL A 175 -38.53 26.07 2.97
CA VAL A 175 -39.87 25.51 3.10
C VAL A 175 -40.69 25.83 1.86
N THR A 176 -41.71 25.03 1.59
CA THR A 176 -42.69 25.25 0.51
C THR A 176 -43.97 25.96 0.99
N CYS A 177 -44.15 26.08 2.30
CA CYS A 177 -45.24 26.79 2.97
C CYS A 177 -44.77 27.28 4.36
N GLY A 178 -45.36 28.35 4.90
CA GLY A 178 -45.04 28.87 6.23
C GLY A 178 -43.73 29.67 6.32
N LYS A 179 -43.13 29.70 7.52
CA LYS A 179 -41.91 30.46 7.83
C LYS A 179 -40.66 29.62 7.51
N GLY A 180 -39.78 30.11 6.66
CA GLY A 180 -38.50 29.48 6.33
C GLY A 180 -37.36 30.49 6.25
N TYR A 181 -36.27 30.07 5.65
CA TYR A 181 -35.10 30.91 5.42
C TYR A 181 -34.46 30.61 4.06
N LYS A 182 -33.83 31.61 3.46
CA LYS A 182 -32.96 31.50 2.29
C LYS A 182 -31.52 31.61 2.76
N GLN A 183 -30.62 30.86 2.13
CA GLN A 183 -29.20 30.89 2.43
C GLN A 183 -28.41 31.36 1.22
N ARG A 184 -27.30 32.04 1.43
CA ARG A 184 -26.34 32.38 0.37
C ARG A 184 -24.92 32.08 0.81
N LEU A 185 -24.05 31.80 -0.15
CA LEU A 185 -22.63 31.67 0.13
C LEU A 185 -22.06 33.05 0.45
N VAL A 186 -21.29 33.17 1.54
CA VAL A 186 -20.55 34.37 1.90
C VAL A 186 -19.11 33.95 2.14
N SER A 187 -18.20 34.41 1.30
CA SER A 187 -16.76 34.08 1.39
C SER A 187 -15.93 35.35 1.43
N CYS A 188 -14.87 35.33 2.24
CA CYS A 188 -13.82 36.32 2.22
C CYS A 188 -12.79 35.92 1.17
N SER A 189 -12.46 36.78 0.22
CA SER A 189 -11.45 36.49 -0.80
C SER A 189 -10.52 37.68 -1.03
N GLU A 190 -9.26 37.36 -1.32
CA GLU A 190 -8.24 38.31 -1.74
C GLU A 190 -8.44 38.71 -3.21
N ILE A 191 -8.34 40.01 -3.53
CA ILE A 191 -8.38 40.46 -4.92
C ILE A 191 -6.94 40.57 -5.44
N TYR A 192 -6.61 39.75 -6.44
CA TYR A 192 -5.40 39.95 -7.22
C TYR A 192 -5.66 41.05 -8.25
N THR A 193 -5.15 42.26 -8.03
CA THR A 193 -5.08 43.27 -9.09
C THR A 193 -4.07 42.81 -10.14
N GLY A 194 -4.51 41.99 -11.13
CA GLY A 194 -3.66 41.66 -12.28
C GLY A 194 -3.94 40.39 -13.10
N LYS A 195 -4.84 39.48 -12.73
CA LYS A 195 -5.20 38.32 -13.58
C LYS A 195 -6.69 37.97 -13.47
N GLU A 196 -7.34 37.74 -14.60
CA GLU A 196 -8.79 37.49 -14.75
C GLU A 196 -9.29 36.13 -14.20
N ASN A 197 -8.45 35.37 -13.49
CA ASN A 197 -8.82 34.04 -12.99
C ASN A 197 -8.85 34.01 -11.47
N TYR A 198 -10.06 34.03 -10.91
CA TYR A 198 -10.35 33.89 -9.49
C TYR A 198 -10.12 32.44 -9.05
N GLU A 199 -9.06 32.17 -8.30
CA GLU A 199 -8.83 30.89 -7.64
C GLU A 199 -9.40 30.94 -6.22
N TYR A 200 -10.45 30.16 -5.95
CA TYR A 200 -11.13 30.09 -4.66
C TYR A 200 -10.23 29.42 -3.61
N SER A 201 -9.58 30.20 -2.75
CA SER A 201 -8.91 29.67 -1.55
C SER A 201 -9.84 29.73 -0.34
N TYR A 202 -9.92 28.62 0.40
CA TYR A 202 -10.81 28.46 1.56
C TYR A 202 -10.07 28.83 2.85
N GLN A 203 -9.65 30.08 3.05
CA GLN A 203 -8.97 30.45 4.29
C GLN A 203 -9.53 31.71 4.97
N THR A 204 -9.97 31.47 6.21
CA THR A 204 -10.12 32.38 7.37
C THR A 204 -10.67 33.79 7.14
N THR A 205 -11.85 34.03 7.72
CA THR A 205 -12.57 35.31 7.86
C THR A 205 -11.82 36.42 8.59
N ILE A 206 -10.55 36.23 8.96
CA ILE A 206 -9.79 37.09 9.88
C ILE A 206 -9.32 38.38 9.21
N ASN A 207 -9.10 38.36 7.89
CA ASN A 207 -8.51 39.49 7.16
C ASN A 207 -9.53 40.33 6.37
N CYS A 208 -10.82 40.01 6.43
CA CYS A 208 -11.84 40.76 5.72
C CYS A 208 -12.31 42.01 6.50
N PRO A 209 -12.46 43.16 5.83
CA PRO A 209 -12.92 44.37 6.46
C PRO A 209 -14.41 44.28 6.85
N GLY A 210 -14.74 44.77 8.04
CA GLY A 210 -16.11 44.86 8.53
C GLY A 210 -16.72 43.52 8.98
N THR A 211 -18.00 43.56 9.35
CA THR A 211 -18.76 42.38 9.78
C THR A 211 -19.20 41.54 8.59
N GLN A 212 -19.11 40.21 8.71
CA GLN A 212 -19.56 39.27 7.69
C GLN A 212 -21.01 39.57 7.26
N PRO A 213 -21.29 39.74 5.95
CA PRO A 213 -22.65 39.88 5.46
C PRO A 213 -23.54 38.70 5.87
N PRO A 214 -24.85 38.91 6.12
CA PRO A 214 -25.72 37.83 6.56
C PRO A 214 -25.80 36.74 5.49
N SER A 215 -25.53 35.50 5.91
CA SER A 215 -25.63 34.30 5.08
C SER A 215 -27.04 33.68 5.09
N VAL A 216 -27.94 34.19 5.93
CA VAL A 216 -29.31 33.70 6.11
C VAL A 216 -30.29 34.86 6.10
N HIS A 217 -31.41 34.72 5.38
CA HIS A 217 -32.50 35.69 5.35
C HIS A 217 -33.86 34.98 5.53
N PRO A 218 -34.77 35.47 6.39
CA PRO A 218 -36.09 34.86 6.57
C PRO A 218 -36.96 34.97 5.31
N CYS A 219 -37.79 33.97 5.04
CA CYS A 219 -38.82 33.97 4.00
C CYS A 219 -40.16 33.50 4.58
N TYR A 220 -41.25 34.07 4.06
CA TYR A 220 -42.62 33.76 4.49
C TYR A 220 -43.43 33.35 3.26
N LEU A 221 -43.86 32.10 3.21
CA LEU A 221 -44.74 31.54 2.17
C LEU A 221 -46.16 31.33 2.73
N ARG A 222 -47.11 30.91 1.87
CA ARG A 222 -48.52 30.66 2.26
C ARG A 222 -48.60 29.70 3.45
N GLU A 223 -49.61 29.85 4.29
CA GLU A 223 -49.84 28.99 5.45
C GLU A 223 -49.94 27.51 5.02
N CYS A 224 -49.30 26.62 5.79
CA CYS A 224 -49.26 25.21 5.46
C CYS A 224 -50.64 24.56 5.63
N PRO A 225 -51.07 23.67 4.71
CA PRO A 225 -52.25 22.85 4.91
C PRO A 225 -52.10 22.01 6.18
N VAL A 226 -53.16 21.94 6.99
CA VAL A 226 -53.17 21.17 8.23
C VAL A 226 -53.09 19.68 7.88
N SER A 227 -51.92 19.06 8.06
CA SER A 227 -51.76 17.62 7.94
C SER A 227 -52.05 16.94 9.28
N ALA A 228 -52.80 15.85 9.25
CA ALA A 228 -52.98 14.98 10.40
C ALA A 228 -52.26 13.64 10.16
N THR A 229 -51.67 13.09 11.21
CA THR A 229 -50.93 11.82 11.15
C THR A 229 -51.28 10.96 12.36
N TRP A 230 -51.30 9.64 12.17
CA TRP A 230 -51.45 8.68 13.26
C TRP A 230 -50.24 8.75 14.20
N ARG A 231 -50.49 9.06 15.47
CA ARG A 231 -49.54 8.99 16.57
C ARG A 231 -49.83 7.75 17.41
N VAL A 232 -48.78 7.03 17.75
CA VAL A 232 -48.87 5.78 18.52
C VAL A 232 -48.13 5.94 19.85
N GLY A 233 -48.74 5.48 20.93
CA GLY A 233 -48.09 5.39 22.24
C GLY A 233 -47.23 4.14 22.38
N ASN A 234 -46.55 4.05 23.52
CA ASN A 234 -45.81 2.85 23.90
C ASN A 234 -46.76 1.67 24.13
N TRP A 235 -46.27 0.45 23.89
CA TRP A 235 -46.98 -0.77 24.25
C TRP A 235 -47.06 -0.91 25.78
N GLY A 236 -48.25 -1.22 26.28
CA GLY A 236 -48.47 -1.59 27.68
C GLY A 236 -47.93 -2.99 28.01
N SER A 237 -48.04 -3.37 29.29
CA SER A 237 -47.63 -4.68 29.77
C SER A 237 -48.41 -5.81 29.08
N CYS A 238 -47.75 -6.95 28.93
CA CYS A 238 -48.38 -8.14 28.36
C CYS A 238 -49.55 -8.59 29.24
N SER A 239 -50.69 -8.94 28.62
CA SER A 239 -51.89 -9.40 29.35
C SER A 239 -51.68 -10.65 30.20
N VAL A 240 -50.57 -11.37 29.98
CA VAL A 240 -50.20 -12.58 30.72
C VAL A 240 -48.82 -12.43 31.35
N SER A 241 -48.67 -13.03 32.54
CA SER A 241 -47.38 -13.17 33.23
C SER A 241 -46.52 -14.29 32.64
N CYS A 242 -47.09 -15.20 31.85
CA CYS A 242 -46.40 -16.36 31.29
C CYS A 242 -47.07 -16.79 29.96
N GLY A 243 -46.29 -17.11 28.93
CA GLY A 243 -46.81 -17.58 27.63
C GLY A 243 -47.22 -16.47 26.64
N VAL A 244 -48.21 -16.76 25.80
CA VAL A 244 -48.69 -15.87 24.72
C VAL A 244 -49.81 -14.99 25.24
N GLY A 245 -49.63 -13.67 25.20
CA GLY A 245 -50.64 -12.68 25.55
C GLY A 245 -50.77 -11.58 24.53
N ILE A 246 -51.52 -10.55 24.87
CA ILE A 246 -51.75 -9.38 24.04
C ILE A 246 -51.26 -8.14 24.79
N MET A 247 -50.50 -7.29 24.10
CA MET A 247 -50.16 -5.94 24.53
C MET A 247 -51.02 -4.94 23.77
N HIS A 248 -51.46 -3.89 24.47
CA HIS A 248 -52.25 -2.79 23.91
C HIS A 248 -51.39 -1.53 23.81
N ARG A 249 -51.64 -0.69 22.79
CA ARG A 249 -51.08 0.67 22.71
C ARG A 249 -52.16 1.67 22.33
N SER A 250 -51.95 2.94 22.67
CA SER A 250 -52.79 4.03 22.18
C SER A 250 -52.46 4.34 20.72
N VAL A 251 -53.49 4.58 19.91
CA VAL A 251 -53.37 5.05 18.52
C VAL A 251 -54.35 6.21 18.36
N GLN A 252 -53.84 7.40 18.07
CA GLN A 252 -54.64 8.63 17.96
C GLN A 252 -54.27 9.37 16.68
N CYS A 253 -55.27 9.89 15.97
CA CYS A 253 -55.02 10.78 14.84
C CYS A 253 -54.87 12.21 15.36
N LEU A 254 -53.68 12.78 15.21
CA LEU A 254 -53.36 14.11 15.69
C LEU A 254 -52.90 15.00 14.53
N THR A 255 -53.30 16.27 14.54
CA THR A 255 -52.74 17.32 13.67
C THR A 255 -51.29 17.62 14.03
N ASN A 256 -50.61 18.45 13.22
CA ASN A 256 -49.28 18.98 13.55
C ASN A 256 -49.23 19.79 14.87
N GLU A 257 -50.38 20.24 15.40
CA GLU A 257 -50.49 20.96 16.68
C GLU A 257 -51.04 20.06 17.81
N ASP A 258 -50.91 18.74 17.66
CA ASP A 258 -51.34 17.72 18.64
C ASP A 258 -52.84 17.74 18.99
N GLN A 259 -53.67 18.38 18.16
CA GLN A 259 -55.12 18.33 18.30
C GLN A 259 -55.73 17.06 17.67
N PRO A 260 -56.75 16.44 18.28
CA PRO A 260 -57.49 15.31 17.71
C PRO A 260 -58.09 15.66 16.34
N SER A 261 -57.89 14.80 15.35
CA SER A 261 -58.39 15.02 13.97
C SER A 261 -58.99 13.74 13.38
N GLN A 262 -59.82 13.90 12.34
CA GLN A 262 -60.36 12.81 11.52
C GLN A 262 -59.73 12.76 10.12
N LEU A 263 -58.76 13.63 9.84
CA LEU A 263 -58.12 13.74 8.53
C LEU A 263 -57.12 12.60 8.24
N CYS A 264 -56.90 11.67 9.17
CA CYS A 264 -56.00 10.53 8.95
C CYS A 264 -56.69 9.41 8.14
N PRO A 265 -56.04 8.88 7.09
CA PRO A 265 -56.56 7.75 6.32
C PRO A 265 -56.74 6.49 7.19
N ALA A 266 -57.91 5.87 7.13
CA ALA A 266 -58.27 4.72 7.97
C ALA A 266 -57.52 3.43 7.57
N ASP A 267 -57.17 3.29 6.31
CA ASP A 267 -56.35 2.21 5.74
C ASP A 267 -54.91 2.20 6.28
N LEU A 268 -54.40 3.37 6.67
CA LEU A 268 -53.07 3.52 7.28
C LEU A 268 -53.10 3.47 8.81
N LYS A 269 -54.24 3.16 9.44
CA LYS A 269 -54.36 3.13 10.90
C LYS A 269 -53.45 2.03 11.48
N PRO A 270 -52.46 2.38 12.33
CA PRO A 270 -51.59 1.39 12.97
C PRO A 270 -52.35 0.45 13.93
N GLU A 271 -51.87 -0.78 14.07
CA GLU A 271 -52.52 -1.78 14.94
C GLU A 271 -52.51 -1.38 16.43
N GLU A 272 -53.63 -1.46 17.12
CA GLU A 272 -53.75 -1.14 18.56
C GLU A 272 -53.38 -2.31 19.48
N ARG A 273 -53.27 -3.52 18.93
CA ARG A 273 -53.01 -4.77 19.64
C ARG A 273 -51.87 -5.54 18.98
N LYS A 274 -50.97 -6.08 19.78
CA LYS A 274 -49.88 -6.93 19.30
C LYS A 274 -49.70 -8.14 20.22
N THR A 275 -49.37 -9.28 19.65
CA THR A 275 -49.05 -10.48 20.42
C THR A 275 -47.72 -10.31 21.16
N CYS A 276 -47.71 -10.60 22.45
CA CYS A 276 -46.53 -10.60 23.31
C CYS A 276 -46.23 -12.00 23.83
N HIS A 277 -44.95 -12.29 24.05
CA HIS A 277 -44.49 -13.57 24.58
C HIS A 277 -43.69 -13.32 25.86
N ASN A 278 -44.20 -13.77 27.00
CA ASN A 278 -43.53 -13.63 28.28
C ASN A 278 -42.86 -14.97 28.67
N VAL A 279 -41.54 -14.96 28.77
CA VAL A 279 -40.68 -16.17 28.86
C VAL A 279 -40.11 -16.39 30.26
N TYR A 280 -40.33 -15.46 31.21
CA TYR A 280 -39.87 -15.64 32.58
C TYR A 280 -40.73 -16.70 33.32
N ASN A 281 -40.08 -17.77 33.80
CA ASN A 281 -40.66 -18.87 34.60
C ASN A 281 -41.72 -19.76 33.92
N CYS A 282 -41.68 -19.92 32.60
CA CYS A 282 -42.46 -20.97 31.92
C CYS A 282 -41.64 -22.26 31.74
N GLU A 283 -42.16 -23.41 32.17
CA GLU A 283 -41.71 -24.72 31.67
C GLU A 283 -42.07 -24.83 30.18
N LEU A 284 -41.19 -24.35 29.31
CA LEU A 284 -41.38 -24.43 27.86
C LEU A 284 -40.60 -25.62 27.31
N PRO A 285 -41.18 -26.34 26.33
CA PRO A 285 -40.58 -27.53 25.76
C PRO A 285 -39.28 -27.22 25.03
N GLN A 286 -38.27 -28.08 25.18
CA GLN A 286 -36.96 -27.93 24.51
C GLN A 286 -36.88 -28.68 23.16
N ASN A 287 -37.79 -29.63 22.92
CA ASN A 287 -37.85 -30.44 21.71
C ASN A 287 -39.31 -30.88 21.42
N CYS A 288 -39.55 -31.45 20.24
CA CYS A 288 -40.90 -31.85 19.83
C CYS A 288 -41.48 -32.99 20.69
N LYS A 289 -40.62 -33.85 21.24
CA LYS A 289 -41.05 -34.91 22.17
C LYS A 289 -41.61 -34.32 23.47
N GLU A 290 -41.04 -33.24 23.95
CA GLU A 290 -41.54 -32.53 25.13
C GLU A 290 -42.81 -31.72 24.85
N VAL A 291 -42.95 -31.15 23.64
CA VAL A 291 -44.22 -30.56 23.18
C VAL A 291 -45.35 -31.59 23.31
N LYS A 292 -45.13 -32.81 22.81
CA LYS A 292 -46.09 -33.91 22.90
C LYS A 292 -46.45 -34.27 24.35
N ARG A 293 -45.46 -34.27 25.25
CA ARG A 293 -45.65 -34.58 26.69
C ARG A 293 -46.39 -33.48 27.46
N LEU A 294 -46.00 -32.21 27.27
CA LEU A 294 -46.48 -31.08 28.07
C LEU A 294 -47.82 -30.52 27.57
N LYS A 295 -48.01 -30.46 26.24
CA LYS A 295 -49.19 -29.83 25.64
C LYS A 295 -50.24 -30.83 25.15
N GLY A 296 -49.96 -32.13 25.23
CA GLY A 296 -50.83 -33.18 24.65
C GLY A 296 -51.01 -33.04 23.13
N ALA A 297 -50.11 -32.32 22.45
CA ALA A 297 -50.24 -32.03 21.03
C ALA A 297 -49.84 -33.26 20.20
N GLY A 298 -50.78 -33.76 19.38
CA GLY A 298 -50.56 -34.88 18.46
C GLY A 298 -50.42 -34.46 16.99
N GLU A 299 -50.56 -33.17 16.69
CA GLU A 299 -50.61 -32.64 15.33
C GLU A 299 -49.26 -32.05 14.89
N ASP A 300 -48.91 -32.26 13.63
CA ASP A 300 -47.74 -31.63 13.02
C ASP A 300 -47.96 -30.13 12.88
N GLY A 301 -46.95 -29.33 13.22
CA GLY A 301 -47.14 -27.88 13.26
C GLY A 301 -45.94 -27.11 13.77
N GLU A 302 -46.10 -25.79 13.80
CA GLU A 302 -45.09 -24.87 14.32
C GLU A 302 -45.23 -24.68 15.83
N TYR A 303 -44.18 -24.97 16.57
CA TYR A 303 -44.14 -24.85 18.02
C TYR A 303 -42.98 -23.96 18.46
N PHE A 304 -43.19 -23.20 19.52
CA PHE A 304 -42.13 -22.42 20.15
C PHE A 304 -41.37 -23.29 21.16
N LEU A 305 -40.07 -23.45 20.93
CA LEU A 305 -39.16 -24.23 21.75
C LEU A 305 -38.11 -23.31 22.38
N ILE A 306 -37.70 -23.60 23.62
CA ILE A 306 -36.52 -22.96 24.22
C ILE A 306 -35.27 -23.73 23.81
N ILE A 307 -34.42 -23.11 23.01
CA ILE A 307 -33.15 -23.68 22.55
C ILE A 307 -32.02 -22.74 23.00
N LYS A 308 -31.10 -23.26 23.82
CA LYS A 308 -29.99 -22.49 24.43
C LYS A 308 -30.46 -21.16 25.08
N GLY A 309 -31.62 -21.17 25.73
CA GLY A 309 -32.17 -20.01 26.45
C GLY A 309 -32.91 -18.98 25.57
N LYS A 310 -33.05 -19.22 24.26
CA LYS A 310 -33.88 -18.37 23.38
C LYS A 310 -35.08 -19.13 22.85
N LEU A 311 -36.16 -18.39 22.60
CA LEU A 311 -37.38 -18.92 22.04
C LEU A 311 -37.27 -18.96 20.51
N LEU A 312 -37.26 -20.15 19.92
CA LEU A 312 -37.24 -20.35 18.47
C LEU A 312 -38.51 -21.06 18.01
N LYS A 313 -38.94 -20.75 16.79
CA LYS A 313 -40.09 -21.39 16.15
C LYS A 313 -39.60 -22.58 15.32
N ILE A 314 -39.98 -23.78 15.73
CA ILE A 314 -39.54 -25.05 15.12
C ILE A 314 -40.78 -25.83 14.69
N PHE A 315 -40.74 -26.37 13.48
CA PHE A 315 -41.77 -27.23 12.95
C PHE A 315 -41.55 -28.66 13.45
N CYS A 316 -42.52 -29.19 14.17
CA CYS A 316 -42.52 -30.58 14.62
C CYS A 316 -43.32 -31.43 13.63
N ALA A 317 -42.65 -32.44 13.05
CA ALA A 317 -43.26 -33.38 12.12
C ALA A 317 -43.31 -34.79 12.72
N GLY A 318 -44.31 -35.59 12.34
CA GLY A 318 -44.51 -36.93 12.89
C GLY A 318 -44.91 -36.93 14.37
N MET A 319 -45.70 -35.95 14.82
CA MET A 319 -46.18 -35.82 16.21
C MET A 319 -47.09 -36.98 16.64
N GLN A 320 -47.72 -37.68 15.70
CA GLN A 320 -48.40 -38.96 15.90
C GLN A 320 -47.44 -40.11 16.22
N SER A 321 -46.18 -40.03 15.80
CA SER A 321 -45.18 -41.07 16.04
C SER A 321 -44.56 -40.98 17.45
N ASN A 322 -43.82 -42.02 17.85
CA ASN A 322 -43.07 -42.01 19.12
C ASN A 322 -41.80 -41.15 19.07
N HIS A 323 -41.37 -40.74 17.88
CA HIS A 323 -40.13 -40.00 17.64
C HIS A 323 -40.41 -38.83 16.69
N PRO A 324 -41.06 -37.75 17.18
CA PRO A 324 -41.27 -36.56 16.36
C PRO A 324 -39.93 -35.94 15.98
N LYS A 325 -39.95 -35.23 14.86
CA LYS A 325 -38.78 -34.75 14.15
C LYS A 325 -38.82 -33.23 14.01
N GLU A 326 -37.71 -32.58 14.32
CA GLU A 326 -37.56 -31.12 14.32
C GLU A 326 -37.10 -30.58 12.97
N TYR A 327 -37.83 -29.62 12.43
CA TYR A 327 -37.50 -28.91 11.20
C TYR A 327 -37.48 -27.41 11.44
N LEU A 328 -36.51 -26.73 10.85
CA LEU A 328 -36.45 -25.28 10.80
C LEU A 328 -37.19 -24.78 9.57
N THR A 329 -38.20 -23.93 9.77
CA THR A 329 -38.91 -23.26 8.68
C THR A 329 -38.15 -22.02 8.22
N LEU A 330 -37.86 -21.96 6.93
CA LEU A 330 -37.05 -20.89 6.32
C LEU A 330 -37.95 -19.73 5.89
N VAL A 331 -37.73 -18.55 6.48
CA VAL A 331 -38.60 -17.37 6.30
C VAL A 331 -38.68 -16.93 4.84
N HIS A 332 -37.56 -16.98 4.13
CA HIS A 332 -37.45 -16.59 2.71
C HIS A 332 -37.83 -17.73 1.73
N GLY A 333 -38.26 -18.88 2.24
CA GLY A 333 -38.77 -19.99 1.44
C GLY A 333 -37.75 -20.60 0.47
N ASP A 334 -38.28 -21.28 -0.55
CA ASP A 334 -37.55 -22.08 -1.54
C ASP A 334 -36.79 -21.26 -2.60
N SER A 335 -37.19 -20.00 -2.82
CA SER A 335 -36.53 -19.11 -3.79
C SER A 335 -35.08 -18.73 -3.41
N GLU A 336 -34.80 -18.60 -2.11
CA GLU A 336 -33.47 -18.25 -1.59
C GLU A 336 -32.76 -19.44 -0.92
N ASN A 337 -33.39 -20.61 -0.88
CA ASN A 337 -32.87 -21.81 -0.25
C ASN A 337 -32.97 -23.01 -1.20
N PHE A 338 -31.88 -23.28 -1.90
CA PHE A 338 -31.83 -24.33 -2.92
C PHE A 338 -30.42 -24.92 -3.06
N SER A 339 -30.37 -26.11 -3.66
CA SER A 339 -29.17 -26.84 -4.03
C SER A 339 -29.31 -27.34 -5.46
N GLU A 340 -28.29 -27.11 -6.29
CA GLU A 340 -28.28 -27.48 -7.70
C GLU A 340 -27.00 -28.24 -8.06
N VAL A 341 -27.21 -29.38 -8.72
CA VAL A 341 -26.17 -30.06 -9.50
C VAL A 341 -26.44 -29.78 -10.98
N TYR A 342 -25.59 -28.98 -11.62
CA TYR A 342 -25.82 -28.54 -12.99
C TYR A 342 -25.54 -29.67 -13.99
N GLY A 343 -26.51 -29.91 -14.89
CA GLY A 343 -26.52 -31.11 -15.74
C GLY A 343 -25.84 -31.01 -17.10
N HIS A 344 -25.39 -29.83 -17.50
CA HIS A 344 -24.74 -29.64 -18.80
C HIS A 344 -23.22 -29.82 -18.67
N ARG A 345 -22.62 -30.36 -19.73
CA ARG A 345 -21.19 -30.56 -19.92
C ARG A 345 -20.78 -29.95 -21.25
N LEU A 346 -19.72 -29.14 -21.27
CA LEU A 346 -19.20 -28.57 -22.51
C LEU A 346 -18.67 -29.67 -23.44
N HIS A 347 -18.83 -29.48 -24.75
CA HIS A 347 -18.19 -30.36 -25.73
C HIS A 347 -16.66 -30.28 -25.66
N ASN A 348 -16.10 -29.08 -25.46
CA ASN A 348 -14.69 -28.91 -25.14
C ASN A 348 -14.49 -28.78 -23.60
N PRO A 349 -13.94 -29.80 -22.93
CA PRO A 349 -13.82 -29.80 -21.47
C PRO A 349 -12.67 -28.92 -20.96
N THR A 350 -11.80 -28.36 -21.80
CA THR A 350 -10.67 -27.52 -21.32
C THR A 350 -10.94 -26.03 -21.36
N GLU A 351 -12.12 -25.60 -21.79
CA GLU A 351 -12.50 -24.20 -21.93
C GLU A 351 -13.50 -23.76 -20.85
N CYS A 352 -13.45 -22.47 -20.50
CA CYS A 352 -14.48 -21.81 -19.70
C CYS A 352 -15.02 -20.62 -20.50
N PRO A 353 -16.02 -20.83 -21.37
CA PRO A 353 -16.54 -19.76 -22.20
C PRO A 353 -17.24 -18.69 -21.35
N TYR A 354 -17.36 -17.48 -21.93
CA TYR A 354 -18.11 -16.35 -21.35
C TYR A 354 -17.69 -15.95 -19.93
N ASN A 355 -16.39 -16.06 -19.60
CA ASN A 355 -15.84 -15.78 -18.26
C ASN A 355 -16.57 -16.53 -17.13
N GLY A 356 -17.07 -17.74 -17.42
CA GLY A 356 -17.77 -18.58 -16.43
C GLY A 356 -19.24 -18.21 -16.19
N SER A 357 -19.81 -17.31 -16.99
CA SER A 357 -21.26 -17.05 -16.97
C SER A 357 -22.04 -18.20 -17.62
N ARG A 358 -23.17 -18.56 -16.99
CA ARG A 358 -24.09 -19.58 -17.51
C ARG A 358 -24.88 -18.98 -18.67
N ARG A 359 -24.90 -19.66 -19.82
CA ARG A 359 -25.79 -19.34 -20.94
C ARG A 359 -26.55 -20.57 -21.41
N ASP A 360 -27.78 -20.33 -21.88
CA ASP A 360 -28.67 -21.38 -22.39
C ASP A 360 -28.28 -21.84 -23.81
N ASP A 361 -27.49 -21.03 -24.54
CA ASP A 361 -27.00 -21.29 -25.90
C ASP A 361 -25.61 -21.96 -25.94
N CYS A 362 -25.22 -22.70 -24.89
CA CYS A 362 -23.92 -23.37 -24.87
C CYS A 362 -23.82 -24.55 -25.85
N GLN A 363 -22.64 -24.74 -26.44
CA GLN A 363 -22.28 -25.98 -27.13
C GLN A 363 -21.98 -27.08 -26.10
N CYS A 364 -23.03 -27.61 -25.51
CA CYS A 364 -22.99 -28.48 -24.35
C CYS A 364 -23.98 -29.65 -24.48
N ARG A 365 -23.65 -30.78 -23.87
CA ARG A 365 -24.51 -31.96 -23.77
C ARG A 365 -25.06 -32.11 -22.35
N LYS A 366 -26.31 -32.54 -22.20
CA LYS A 366 -26.96 -32.80 -20.90
C LYS A 366 -26.86 -34.29 -20.56
N ASP A 367 -25.65 -34.75 -20.25
CA ASP A 367 -25.34 -36.17 -20.01
C ASP A 367 -24.99 -36.48 -18.53
N TYR A 368 -25.00 -35.49 -17.65
CA TYR A 368 -24.66 -35.72 -16.26
C TYR A 368 -25.87 -36.25 -15.48
N THR A 369 -25.87 -37.56 -15.23
CA THR A 369 -27.00 -38.26 -14.60
C THR A 369 -27.26 -37.84 -13.16
N ALA A 370 -26.25 -37.40 -12.41
CA ALA A 370 -26.44 -36.93 -11.03
C ALA A 370 -26.99 -35.50 -10.93
N ALA A 371 -27.33 -34.87 -12.05
CA ALA A 371 -27.89 -33.54 -12.08
C ALA A 371 -29.27 -33.47 -11.42
N GLY A 372 -29.55 -32.32 -10.82
CA GLY A 372 -30.85 -32.06 -10.24
C GLY A 372 -30.92 -30.73 -9.52
N PHE A 373 -32.12 -30.37 -9.11
CA PHE A 373 -32.41 -29.15 -8.38
C PHE A 373 -33.41 -29.43 -7.28
N SER A 374 -33.01 -29.14 -6.04
CA SER A 374 -33.88 -29.23 -4.87
C SER A 374 -33.96 -27.88 -4.18
N SER A 375 -35.17 -27.52 -3.78
CA SER A 375 -35.48 -26.29 -3.08
C SER A 375 -36.17 -26.58 -1.74
N PHE A 376 -35.98 -25.70 -0.77
CA PHE A 376 -36.25 -26.02 0.63
C PHE A 376 -37.07 -24.93 1.30
N GLN A 377 -38.26 -25.30 1.79
CA GLN A 377 -39.05 -24.43 2.68
C GLN A 377 -38.81 -24.77 4.16
N LYS A 378 -38.48 -26.03 4.44
CA LYS A 378 -38.10 -26.51 5.77
C LYS A 378 -36.89 -27.41 5.65
N ILE A 379 -35.97 -27.28 6.60
CA ILE A 379 -34.76 -28.11 6.67
C ILE A 379 -34.69 -28.81 8.00
N ARG A 380 -34.14 -30.02 8.01
CA ARG A 380 -34.04 -30.79 9.22
C ARG A 380 -32.93 -30.27 10.12
N ILE A 381 -33.19 -30.17 11.42
CA ILE A 381 -32.22 -29.75 12.42
C ILE A 381 -32.17 -30.74 13.57
N ASP A 382 -30.97 -31.04 14.06
CA ASP A 382 -30.77 -31.70 15.34
C ASP A 382 -30.49 -30.64 16.41
N LEU A 383 -31.44 -30.47 17.33
CA LEU A 383 -31.35 -29.48 18.40
C LEU A 383 -30.32 -29.84 19.49
N THR A 384 -29.90 -31.10 19.56
CA THR A 384 -28.91 -31.56 20.53
C THR A 384 -27.51 -31.16 20.09
N THR A 385 -27.18 -31.43 18.82
CA THR A 385 -25.88 -31.12 18.22
C THR A 385 -25.84 -29.72 17.60
N MET A 386 -26.99 -29.06 17.45
CA MET A 386 -27.16 -27.81 16.71
C MET A 386 -26.61 -27.90 15.28
N GLN A 387 -26.96 -28.99 14.57
CA GLN A 387 -26.54 -29.21 13.19
C GLN A 387 -27.73 -29.38 12.26
N ILE A 388 -27.61 -28.83 11.05
CA ILE A 388 -28.57 -29.06 9.97
C ILE A 388 -28.26 -30.42 9.32
N ILE A 389 -29.27 -31.28 9.23
CA ILE A 389 -29.18 -32.58 8.57
C ILE A 389 -29.47 -32.39 7.08
N THR A 390 -28.42 -32.28 6.28
CA THR A 390 -28.52 -31.91 4.86
C THR A 390 -29.15 -32.97 3.96
N THR A 391 -29.18 -34.22 4.41
CA THR A 391 -29.66 -35.38 3.66
C THR A 391 -31.13 -35.70 3.89
N ASP A 392 -31.78 -35.05 4.86
CA ASP A 392 -33.22 -35.22 5.11
C ASP A 392 -34.00 -34.32 4.15
N LEU A 393 -34.59 -34.94 3.13
CA LEU A 393 -35.28 -34.27 2.03
C LEU A 393 -36.81 -34.31 2.17
N GLN A 394 -37.35 -34.61 3.36
CA GLN A 394 -38.79 -34.83 3.57
C GLN A 394 -39.66 -33.64 3.12
N PHE A 395 -39.17 -32.41 3.33
CA PHE A 395 -39.85 -31.16 2.94
C PHE A 395 -39.14 -30.43 1.79
N ALA A 396 -38.23 -31.11 1.09
CA ALA A 396 -37.57 -30.56 -0.08
C ALA A 396 -38.45 -30.79 -1.32
N ARG A 397 -38.50 -29.81 -2.21
CA ARG A 397 -39.14 -29.92 -3.53
C ARG A 397 -38.07 -30.05 -4.60
N THR A 398 -38.02 -31.19 -5.26
CA THR A 398 -37.14 -31.43 -6.41
C THR A 398 -37.89 -31.11 -7.70
N SER A 399 -37.48 -30.06 -8.41
CA SER A 399 -38.15 -29.64 -9.66
C SER A 399 -37.61 -30.34 -10.89
N GLU A 400 -36.31 -30.70 -10.87
CA GLU A 400 -35.63 -31.36 -11.98
C GLU A 400 -34.61 -32.39 -11.48
N GLY A 401 -34.48 -33.50 -12.21
CA GLY A 401 -33.42 -34.49 -11.99
C GLY A 401 -33.48 -35.20 -10.63
N HIS A 402 -32.31 -35.50 -10.07
CA HIS A 402 -32.18 -36.19 -8.79
C HIS A 402 -32.33 -35.23 -7.60
N PRO A 403 -32.84 -35.71 -6.45
CA PRO A 403 -32.87 -34.91 -5.23
C PRO A 403 -31.45 -34.54 -4.77
N VAL A 404 -31.20 -33.25 -4.61
CA VAL A 404 -29.90 -32.69 -4.22
C VAL A 404 -29.93 -32.31 -2.73
N PRO A 405 -29.02 -32.86 -1.90
CA PRO A 405 -28.93 -32.51 -0.48
C PRO A 405 -28.79 -31.01 -0.21
N PHE A 406 -29.31 -30.52 0.91
CA PHE A 406 -29.23 -29.12 1.30
C PHE A 406 -27.76 -28.65 1.43
N ALA A 407 -27.48 -27.41 1.04
CA ALA A 407 -26.13 -26.82 1.08
C ALA A 407 -25.06 -27.56 0.25
N THR A 408 -25.46 -28.31 -0.78
CA THR A 408 -24.56 -29.01 -1.70
C THR A 408 -24.74 -28.53 -3.13
N ALA A 409 -23.68 -28.56 -3.91
CA ALA A 409 -23.71 -28.20 -5.33
C ALA A 409 -22.61 -28.94 -6.09
N GLY A 410 -22.77 -29.06 -7.40
CA GLY A 410 -21.74 -29.65 -8.25
C GLY A 410 -22.09 -29.57 -9.73
N ASP A 411 -21.15 -29.99 -10.57
CA ASP A 411 -21.36 -30.16 -12.00
C ASP A 411 -20.24 -30.98 -12.63
N CYS A 412 -20.46 -31.36 -13.89
CA CYS A 412 -19.44 -31.87 -14.78
C CYS A 412 -19.23 -30.93 -15.97
N TYR A 413 -19.21 -29.60 -15.74
CA TYR A 413 -19.29 -28.63 -16.82
C TYR A 413 -17.99 -28.52 -17.62
N SER A 414 -16.85 -28.37 -16.94
CA SER A 414 -15.53 -28.15 -17.55
C SER A 414 -14.38 -28.51 -16.60
N ALA A 415 -13.27 -29.01 -17.14
CA ALA A 415 -11.99 -29.17 -16.45
C ALA A 415 -11.23 -27.84 -16.29
N ALA A 416 -11.58 -26.80 -17.04
CA ALA A 416 -11.18 -25.44 -16.66
C ALA A 416 -11.88 -25.05 -15.35
N LYS A 417 -11.27 -24.18 -14.53
CA LYS A 417 -11.84 -23.73 -13.24
C LYS A 417 -13.15 -22.94 -13.42
N CYS A 418 -14.26 -23.64 -13.70
CA CYS A 418 -15.49 -23.08 -14.26
C CYS A 418 -16.75 -23.71 -13.64
N PRO A 419 -16.98 -23.56 -12.31
CA PRO A 419 -18.12 -24.16 -11.64
C PRO A 419 -19.45 -23.47 -12.02
N GLN A 420 -20.43 -24.26 -12.40
CA GLN A 420 -21.81 -23.89 -12.72
C GLN A 420 -22.81 -24.35 -11.65
N GLY A 421 -22.57 -25.45 -10.94
CA GLY A 421 -23.41 -25.87 -9.82
C GLY A 421 -23.49 -24.80 -8.74
N ARG A 422 -24.64 -24.65 -8.09
CA ARG A 422 -24.86 -23.60 -7.09
C ARG A 422 -25.77 -24.03 -5.95
N PHE A 423 -25.57 -23.41 -4.80
CA PHE A 423 -26.48 -23.51 -3.67
C PHE A 423 -26.64 -22.15 -2.99
N SER A 424 -27.76 -21.96 -2.31
CA SER A 424 -28.06 -20.78 -1.51
C SER A 424 -28.66 -21.20 -0.18
N ILE A 425 -28.22 -20.55 0.89
CA ILE A 425 -28.71 -20.72 2.26
C ILE A 425 -29.06 -19.33 2.77
N ASN A 426 -30.28 -19.15 3.23
CA ASN A 426 -30.75 -17.94 3.88
C ASN A 426 -31.54 -18.29 5.15
N LEU A 427 -30.88 -18.15 6.29
CA LEU A 427 -31.41 -18.33 7.64
C LEU A 427 -31.91 -17.02 8.26
N TYR A 428 -31.90 -15.91 7.52
CA TYR A 428 -32.34 -14.62 8.04
C TYR A 428 -33.78 -14.68 8.56
N GLY A 429 -34.02 -14.09 9.72
CA GLY A 429 -35.32 -14.10 10.40
C GLY A 429 -35.67 -15.38 11.16
N THR A 430 -34.84 -16.43 11.09
CA THR A 430 -35.09 -17.70 11.83
C THR A 430 -34.56 -17.68 13.28
N GLY A 431 -33.72 -16.70 13.64
CA GLY A 431 -33.03 -16.64 14.94
C GLY A 431 -31.77 -17.53 15.01
N LEU A 432 -31.34 -18.11 13.89
CA LEU A 432 -30.14 -18.92 13.78
C LEU A 432 -29.17 -18.33 12.75
N SER A 433 -27.88 -18.52 12.97
CA SER A 433 -26.81 -18.24 11.99
C SER A 433 -25.87 -19.44 11.89
N LEU A 434 -25.14 -19.56 10.78
CA LEU A 434 -24.14 -20.62 10.62
C LEU A 434 -22.93 -20.32 11.48
N ALA A 435 -22.41 -21.36 12.15
CA ALA A 435 -21.18 -21.26 12.91
C ALA A 435 -19.98 -20.98 11.98
N GLU A 436 -18.97 -20.27 12.50
CA GLU A 436 -17.72 -20.02 11.77
C GLU A 436 -16.96 -21.32 11.45
N SER A 437 -17.16 -22.35 12.27
CA SER A 437 -16.65 -23.71 12.10
C SER A 437 -17.20 -24.40 10.85
N ALA A 438 -18.38 -24.02 10.34
CA ALA A 438 -19.00 -24.68 9.19
C ALA A 438 -18.16 -24.48 7.92
N ARG A 439 -17.66 -25.57 7.33
CA ARG A 439 -16.82 -25.55 6.13
C ARG A 439 -17.37 -26.50 5.08
N TRP A 440 -17.00 -26.27 3.82
CA TRP A 440 -17.32 -27.15 2.70
C TRP A 440 -16.05 -27.81 2.18
N ILE A 441 -16.18 -29.07 1.79
CA ILE A 441 -15.11 -29.87 1.20
C ILE A 441 -15.47 -30.11 -0.26
N SER A 442 -14.51 -29.87 -1.15
CA SER A 442 -14.65 -30.21 -2.57
C SER A 442 -14.29 -31.69 -2.78
N GLN A 443 -15.14 -32.42 -3.49
CA GLN A 443 -14.97 -33.82 -3.84
C GLN A 443 -14.91 -33.96 -5.37
N GLY A 444 -13.91 -34.66 -5.88
CA GLY A 444 -13.68 -34.88 -7.32
C GLY A 444 -12.31 -34.39 -7.79
N ASN A 445 -11.88 -34.87 -8.95
CA ASN A 445 -10.62 -34.44 -9.57
C ASN A 445 -10.82 -33.05 -10.19
N TYR A 446 -9.99 -32.08 -9.80
CA TYR A 446 -10.12 -30.67 -10.22
C TYR A 446 -11.45 -30.00 -9.84
N ALA A 447 -12.02 -30.40 -8.70
CA ALA A 447 -13.21 -29.73 -8.15
C ALA A 447 -12.87 -28.30 -7.69
N VAL A 448 -13.67 -27.34 -8.15
CA VAL A 448 -13.57 -25.93 -7.78
C VAL A 448 -14.78 -25.56 -6.95
N SER A 449 -14.55 -24.85 -5.85
CA SER A 449 -15.60 -24.24 -5.04
C SER A 449 -15.28 -22.77 -4.77
N ASP A 450 -16.31 -21.93 -4.84
CA ASP A 450 -16.32 -20.53 -4.44
C ASP A 450 -17.54 -20.31 -3.54
N ILE A 451 -17.29 -20.04 -2.26
CA ILE A 451 -18.35 -19.97 -1.24
C ILE A 451 -18.21 -18.66 -0.48
N LYS A 452 -19.29 -17.89 -0.45
CA LYS A 452 -19.36 -16.56 0.17
C LYS A 452 -20.36 -16.60 1.31
N LYS A 453 -19.90 -16.24 2.50
CA LYS A 453 -20.72 -16.10 3.71
C LYS A 453 -20.97 -14.62 3.99
N SER A 454 -22.17 -14.27 4.43
CA SER A 454 -22.46 -12.93 4.94
C SER A 454 -21.74 -12.69 6.27
N PRO A 455 -21.44 -11.42 6.63
CA PRO A 455 -20.75 -11.10 7.88
C PRO A 455 -21.48 -11.55 9.16
N ASP A 456 -22.82 -11.59 9.11
CA ASP A 456 -23.69 -12.05 10.20
C ASP A 456 -23.90 -13.57 10.22
N GLY A 457 -23.35 -14.30 9.24
CA GLY A 457 -23.47 -15.75 9.13
C GLY A 457 -24.87 -16.27 8.79
N THR A 458 -25.83 -15.39 8.46
CA THR A 458 -27.22 -15.80 8.15
C THR A 458 -27.41 -16.20 6.70
N ARG A 459 -26.52 -15.79 5.79
CA ARG A 459 -26.60 -16.08 4.36
C ARG A 459 -25.31 -16.68 3.81
N VAL A 460 -25.44 -17.70 2.97
CA VAL A 460 -24.32 -18.33 2.26
C VAL A 460 -24.71 -18.64 0.83
N ILE A 461 -23.89 -18.21 -0.11
CA ILE A 461 -24.04 -18.52 -1.54
C ILE A 461 -22.77 -19.24 -1.99
N GLY A 462 -22.93 -20.39 -2.64
CA GLY A 462 -21.82 -21.16 -3.14
C GLY A 462 -21.98 -21.55 -4.61
N LYS A 463 -20.86 -21.54 -5.33
CA LYS A 463 -20.71 -22.15 -6.64
C LYS A 463 -19.70 -23.29 -6.56
N CYS A 464 -20.05 -24.45 -7.07
CA CYS A 464 -19.23 -25.65 -6.97
C CYS A 464 -19.33 -26.50 -8.23
N GLY A 465 -18.22 -27.11 -8.62
CA GLY A 465 -18.19 -27.89 -9.86
C GLY A 465 -16.81 -28.13 -10.43
N GLY A 466 -16.75 -28.20 -11.76
CA GLY A 466 -15.52 -28.45 -12.52
C GLY A 466 -15.61 -29.76 -13.32
N TYR A 467 -14.55 -30.57 -13.27
CA TYR A 467 -14.53 -31.86 -13.97
C TYR A 467 -15.20 -32.95 -13.12
N CYS A 468 -16.53 -32.90 -13.03
CA CYS A 468 -17.34 -33.76 -12.16
C CYS A 468 -17.05 -33.53 -10.68
N GLY A 469 -16.86 -32.27 -10.32
CA GLY A 469 -16.66 -31.83 -8.96
C GLY A 469 -17.98 -31.56 -8.24
N LYS A 470 -18.01 -31.78 -6.94
CA LYS A 470 -19.09 -31.34 -6.05
C LYS A 470 -18.52 -30.77 -4.76
N CYS A 471 -19.27 -29.92 -4.09
CA CYS A 471 -18.95 -29.47 -2.74
C CYS A 471 -20.06 -29.90 -1.79
N THR A 472 -19.65 -30.37 -0.61
CA THR A 472 -20.57 -30.73 0.47
C THR A 472 -20.05 -30.15 1.77
N PRO A 473 -20.92 -29.88 2.75
CA PRO A 473 -20.47 -29.55 4.10
C PRO A 473 -19.52 -30.61 4.63
N SER A 474 -18.52 -30.17 5.39
CA SER A 474 -17.47 -31.03 5.96
C SER A 474 -18.10 -32.05 6.91
N SER A 475 -17.74 -33.32 6.76
CA SER A 475 -18.20 -34.38 7.66
C SER A 475 -17.72 -34.21 9.10
N GLY A 476 -16.60 -33.50 9.32
CA GLY A 476 -16.05 -33.27 10.66
C GLY A 476 -16.74 -32.14 11.43
N THR A 477 -17.19 -31.09 10.74
CA THR A 477 -17.86 -29.93 11.38
C THR A 477 -19.37 -29.91 11.15
N GLY A 478 -19.86 -30.66 10.17
CA GLY A 478 -21.22 -30.57 9.70
C GLY A 478 -21.59 -29.15 9.24
N LEU A 479 -22.90 -28.90 9.21
CA LEU A 479 -23.47 -27.57 9.02
C LEU A 479 -24.01 -27.08 10.38
N GLU A 480 -23.08 -26.76 11.29
CA GLU A 480 -23.35 -26.28 12.64
C GLU A 480 -23.97 -24.88 12.63
N VAL A 481 -24.96 -24.65 13.49
CA VAL A 481 -25.66 -23.38 13.67
C VAL A 481 -25.58 -22.85 15.10
N ARG A 482 -25.62 -21.52 15.24
CA ARG A 482 -25.62 -20.78 16.50
C ARG A 482 -26.92 -20.01 16.63
N VAL A 483 -27.38 -19.85 17.88
CA VAL A 483 -28.55 -19.04 18.21
C VAL A 483 -28.11 -17.58 18.33
N LEU A 484 -28.76 -16.70 17.58
CA LEU A 484 -28.49 -15.25 17.56
C LEU A 484 -29.11 -14.54 18.75
#